data_AF-R4G901-F1
#
_entry.id   AF-R4G901-F1
#
_cell.length_a   1.000
_cell.length_b   1.000
_cell.length_c   1.000
_cell.angle_alpha   90.00
_cell.angle_beta   90.00
_cell.angle_gamma   90.00
#
_symmetry.space_group_name_H-M   'P 1'
#
loop_
_entity.id
_entity.type
_entity.pdbx_description
1 polymer ?
#
loop_
_entity_poly.entity_id
_entity_poly.type
_entity_poly.pdbx_seq_one_letter_code
_entity_poly.pdbx_strand_id
1 'polypeptide(L)'
;MKIIITVIFCVILTQAYFQQILNSCLEVPGMPNFDSKKYFQGTWYITHVQHGIPSSVCRTIKSSLKPDGSLEQITYGYSLYGTLKRFYKIECNDKESSFLQKGNVSLVCLIMLDTINAEKMFHIKGVVIET
;
A
#
# COMPACT_ATOMS: atom_id res chain seq x y z
N MET A 1 -44.30 -11.18 19.62
CA MET A 1 -44.04 -10.92 18.18
C MET A 1 -43.40 -9.57 17.86
N LYS A 2 -43.09 -8.67 18.81
CA LYS A 2 -42.42 -7.39 18.49
C LYS A 2 -40.90 -7.43 18.64
N ILE A 3 -40.37 -8.21 19.58
CA ILE A 3 -38.93 -8.26 19.90
C ILE A 3 -38.12 -9.06 18.85
N ILE A 4 -38.72 -10.08 18.23
CA ILE A 4 -38.02 -10.98 17.29
C ILE A 4 -37.65 -10.24 15.99
N ILE A 5 -38.50 -9.31 15.53
CA ILE A 5 -38.28 -8.55 14.28
C ILE A 5 -37.15 -7.53 14.45
N THR A 6 -37.03 -6.92 15.63
CA THR A 6 -36.00 -5.91 15.94
C THR A 6 -34.60 -6.52 16.01
N VAL A 7 -34.47 -7.72 16.58
CA VAL A 7 -33.16 -8.40 16.72
C VAL A 7 -32.61 -8.83 15.35
N ILE A 8 -33.46 -9.26 14.43
CA ILE A 8 -33.04 -9.65 13.08
C ILE A 8 -32.50 -8.44 12.30
N PHE A 9 -33.16 -7.27 12.40
CA PHE A 9 -32.69 -6.05 11.72
C PHE A 9 -31.32 -5.57 12.22
N CYS A 10 -31.03 -5.66 13.52
CA CYS A 10 -29.72 -5.29 14.05
C CYS A 10 -28.59 -6.22 13.57
N VAL A 11 -28.85 -7.53 13.44
CA VAL A 11 -27.85 -8.50 12.95
C VAL A 11 -27.49 -8.22 11.48
N ILE A 12 -28.47 -7.89 10.65
CA ILE A 12 -28.24 -7.58 9.22
C ILE A 12 -27.45 -6.25 9.07
N LEU A 13 -27.72 -5.26 9.92
CA LEU A 13 -27.03 -3.96 9.87
C LEU A 13 -25.55 -4.06 10.29
N THR A 14 -25.19 -4.99 11.19
CA THR A 14 -23.78 -5.17 11.61
C THR A 14 -22.89 -5.83 10.56
N GLN A 15 -23.45 -6.62 9.63
CA GLN A 15 -22.68 -7.23 8.53
C GLN A 15 -22.50 -6.32 7.31
N ALA A 16 -23.14 -5.15 7.30
CA ALA A 16 -23.02 -4.16 6.23
C ALA A 16 -21.85 -3.19 6.42
N TYR A 17 -20.84 -3.52 7.24
CA TYR A 17 -19.51 -2.89 7.12
C TYR A 17 -18.93 -3.30 5.76
N PHE A 18 -19.35 -2.51 4.77
CA PHE A 18 -19.08 -2.60 3.36
C PHE A 18 -17.57 -2.62 3.17
N GLN A 19 -17.00 -3.81 3.10
CA GLN A 19 -15.67 -3.98 2.56
C GLN A 19 -15.83 -3.69 1.07
N GLN A 20 -15.70 -2.42 0.69
CA GLN A 20 -15.75 -1.99 -0.69
C GLN A 20 -14.56 -2.64 -1.37
N ILE A 21 -14.78 -3.82 -1.95
CA ILE A 21 -13.80 -4.50 -2.78
C ILE A 21 -13.60 -3.58 -3.97
N LEU A 22 -12.49 -2.86 -3.97
CA LEU A 22 -12.10 -2.01 -5.07
C LEU A 22 -11.76 -2.93 -6.24
N ASN A 23 -12.71 -3.11 -7.16
CA ASN A 23 -12.55 -4.03 -8.31
C ASN A 23 -11.43 -3.59 -9.26
N SER A 24 -11.06 -2.30 -9.25
CA SER A 24 -9.95 -1.75 -10.02
C SER A 24 -9.44 -0.45 -9.40
N CYS A 25 -8.12 -0.22 -9.51
CA CYS A 25 -7.55 1.08 -9.19
C CYS A 25 -8.03 2.13 -10.20
N LEU A 26 -8.21 3.38 -9.74
CA LEU A 26 -8.47 4.51 -10.63
C LEU A 26 -7.21 4.76 -11.49
N GLU A 27 -7.39 4.83 -12.81
CA GLU A 27 -6.33 5.25 -13.71
C GLU A 27 -6.26 6.77 -13.70
N VAL A 28 -5.17 7.32 -13.15
CA VAL A 28 -4.91 8.75 -13.09
C VAL A 28 -3.62 9.08 -13.85
N PRO A 29 -3.55 10.21 -14.56
CA PRO A 29 -2.31 10.64 -15.18
C PRO A 29 -1.30 11.00 -14.08
N GLY A 30 -0.04 10.60 -14.26
CA GLY A 30 1.01 11.01 -13.36
C GLY A 30 1.48 12.43 -13.60
N MET A 31 2.24 12.95 -12.64
CA MET A 31 2.70 14.33 -12.61
C MET A 31 3.46 14.71 -13.90
N PRO A 32 3.05 15.79 -14.59
CA PRO A 32 3.81 16.32 -15.72
C PRO A 32 5.22 16.73 -15.30
N ASN A 33 6.22 16.46 -16.15
CA ASN A 33 7.63 16.78 -15.88
C ASN A 33 8.17 16.19 -14.56
N PHE A 34 7.63 15.04 -14.13
CA PHE A 34 8.06 14.35 -12.92
C PHE A 34 9.58 14.05 -12.93
N ASP A 35 10.28 14.55 -11.90
CA ASP A 35 11.69 14.25 -11.66
C ASP A 35 11.83 13.01 -10.77
N SER A 36 11.92 11.85 -11.42
CA SER A 36 12.05 10.56 -10.76
C SER A 36 13.32 10.45 -9.92
N LYS A 37 14.42 11.10 -10.33
CA LYS A 37 15.70 11.06 -9.60
C LYS A 37 15.56 11.79 -8.27
N LYS A 38 14.91 12.96 -8.27
CA LYS A 38 14.66 13.72 -7.05
C LYS A 38 13.67 13.01 -6.11
N TYR A 39 12.59 12.45 -6.64
CA TYR A 39 11.53 11.84 -5.82
C TYR A 39 11.94 10.48 -5.22
N PHE A 40 12.59 9.62 -6.00
CA PHE A 40 12.95 8.27 -5.57
C PHE A 40 14.30 8.17 -4.85
N GLN A 41 14.83 9.30 -4.38
CA GLN A 41 16.06 9.35 -3.60
C GLN A 41 15.77 9.94 -2.22
N GLY A 42 15.44 9.07 -1.25
CA GLY A 42 15.15 9.53 0.11
C GLY A 42 14.20 8.65 0.90
N THR A 43 13.62 9.23 1.95
CA THR A 43 12.68 8.58 2.86
C THR A 43 11.35 9.32 2.87
N TRP A 44 10.26 8.57 2.65
CA TRP A 44 8.89 9.05 2.66
C TRP A 44 8.15 8.52 3.89
N TYR A 45 7.32 9.38 4.48
CA TYR A 45 6.46 9.02 5.61
C TYR A 45 5.00 9.13 5.18
N ILE A 46 4.27 8.02 5.30
CA ILE A 46 2.85 8.00 4.95
C ILE A 46 2.04 8.59 6.11
N THR A 47 1.58 9.82 5.91
CA THR A 47 0.79 10.57 6.91
C THR A 47 -0.71 10.38 6.76
N HIS A 48 -1.19 10.20 5.52
CA HIS A 48 -2.60 10.06 5.20
C HIS A 48 -2.82 8.97 4.15
N VAL A 49 -3.93 8.25 4.26
CA VAL A 49 -4.35 7.23 3.29
C VAL A 49 -5.87 7.29 3.14
N GLN A 50 -6.34 7.31 1.89
CA GLN A 50 -7.74 7.17 1.56
C GLN A 50 -8.03 5.74 1.10
N HIS A 51 -9.14 5.14 1.56
CA HIS A 51 -9.59 3.79 1.16
C HIS A 51 -8.60 2.65 1.47
N GLY A 52 -7.65 2.86 2.39
CA GLY A 52 -6.74 1.83 2.88
C GLY A 52 -7.13 1.30 4.27
N ILE A 53 -6.53 0.18 4.68
CA ILE A 53 -6.65 -0.30 6.05
C ILE A 53 -5.98 0.68 7.04
N PRO A 54 -6.44 0.80 8.30
CA PRO A 54 -5.87 1.74 9.27
C PRO A 54 -4.35 1.55 9.52
N SER A 55 -3.83 0.34 9.36
CA SER A 55 -2.38 0.07 9.45
C SER A 55 -1.58 0.53 8.21
N SER A 56 -2.22 1.21 7.25
CA SER A 56 -1.55 1.77 6.08
C SER A 56 -0.88 3.11 6.31
N VAL A 57 -1.30 3.86 7.33
CA VAL A 57 -0.61 5.07 7.78
C VAL A 57 0.61 4.71 8.65
N CYS A 58 1.48 5.69 8.93
CA CYS A 58 2.69 5.51 9.73
C CYS A 58 3.69 4.51 9.14
N ARG A 59 3.64 4.29 7.83
CA ARG A 59 4.65 3.55 7.08
C ARG A 59 5.78 4.47 6.69
N THR A 60 6.99 3.93 6.70
CA THR A 60 8.19 4.60 6.22
C THR A 60 8.67 3.88 4.97
N ILE A 61 8.81 4.60 3.86
CA ILE A 61 9.30 4.07 2.59
C ILE A 61 10.66 4.69 2.29
N LYS A 62 11.70 3.88 2.27
CA LYS A 62 13.01 4.29 1.77
C LYS A 62 13.10 3.93 0.31
N SER A 63 13.37 4.91 -0.55
CA SER A 63 13.53 4.72 -1.99
C SER A 63 14.97 4.97 -2.39
N SER A 64 15.48 4.14 -3.28
CA SER A 64 16.82 4.26 -3.87
C SER A 64 16.76 3.97 -5.35
N LEU A 65 17.13 4.96 -6.16
CA LEU A 65 17.39 4.77 -7.57
C LEU A 65 18.84 4.31 -7.76
N LYS A 66 19.03 3.12 -8.34
CA LYS A 66 20.35 2.54 -8.57
C LYS A 66 21.01 3.16 -9.82
N PRO A 67 22.34 3.04 -9.97
CA PRO A 67 23.06 3.57 -11.14
C PRO A 67 22.59 3.00 -12.48
N ASP A 68 22.06 1.77 -12.49
CA ASP A 68 21.49 1.11 -13.67
C ASP A 68 20.06 1.60 -14.00
N GLY A 69 19.51 2.53 -13.21
CA GLY A 69 18.17 3.08 -13.36
C GLY A 69 17.07 2.28 -12.68
N SER A 70 17.38 1.15 -12.03
CA SER A 70 16.40 0.36 -11.28
C SER A 70 15.97 1.05 -9.99
N LEU A 71 14.71 0.85 -9.59
CA LEU A 71 14.15 1.39 -8.35
C LEU A 71 14.05 0.29 -7.29
N GLU A 72 14.68 0.53 -6.15
CA GLU A 72 14.51 -0.26 -4.93
C GLU A 72 13.73 0.53 -3.89
N GLN A 73 12.74 -0.10 -3.26
CA GLN A 73 12.00 0.46 -2.15
C GLN A 73 11.96 -0.50 -0.98
N ILE A 74 12.28 0.00 0.21
CA ILE A 74 12.11 -0.73 1.47
C ILE A 74 11.06 -0.02 2.30
N THR A 75 9.96 -0.72 2.59
CA THR A 75 8.89 -0.22 3.45
C THR A 75 8.95 -0.87 4.81
N TYR A 76 8.87 -0.05 5.85
CA TYR A 76 8.73 -0.48 7.24
C TYR A 76 7.37 -0.05 7.78
N GLY A 77 6.76 -0.89 8.60
CA GLY A 77 5.50 -0.55 9.25
C GLY A 77 5.10 -1.54 10.32
N TYR A 78 3.91 -1.32 10.87
CA TYR A 78 3.29 -2.21 11.85
C TYR A 78 1.93 -2.65 11.33
N SER A 79 1.72 -3.97 11.28
CA SER A 79 0.41 -4.55 11.01
C SER A 79 -0.35 -4.71 12.33
N LEU A 80 -1.67 -4.53 12.25
CA LEU A 80 -2.59 -4.80 13.35
C LEU A 80 -3.25 -6.15 13.09
N TYR A 81 -3.00 -7.14 13.94
CA TYR A 81 -3.72 -8.41 13.94
C TYR A 81 -4.40 -8.58 15.31
N GLY A 82 -5.67 -8.22 15.38
CA GLY A 82 -6.37 -8.04 16.65
C GLY A 82 -5.72 -6.91 17.47
N THR A 83 -5.29 -7.22 18.69
CA THR A 83 -4.58 -6.27 19.58
C THR A 83 -3.06 -6.26 19.38
N LEU A 84 -2.51 -7.19 18.60
CA LEU A 84 -1.08 -7.33 18.41
C LEU A 84 -0.58 -6.37 17.32
N LYS A 85 0.41 -5.54 17.66
CA LYS A 85 1.22 -4.76 16.71
C LYS A 85 2.41 -5.60 16.29
N ARG A 86 2.52 -5.92 15.00
CA ARG A 86 3.65 -6.68 14.45
C ARG A 86 4.41 -5.86 13.45
N PHE A 87 5.71 -5.69 13.70
CA PHE A 87 6.60 -5.09 12.72
C PHE A 87 6.65 -5.95 11.46
N TYR A 88 6.80 -5.31 10.31
CA TYR A 88 7.08 -5.98 9.06
C TYR A 88 8.01 -5.14 8.20
N LYS A 89 8.72 -5.83 7.31
CA LYS A 89 9.55 -5.25 6.27
C LYS A 89 9.03 -5.73 4.91
N ILE A 90 8.90 -4.79 3.98
CA ILE A 90 8.58 -5.09 2.58
C ILE A 90 9.74 -4.61 1.73
N GLU A 91 10.27 -5.50 0.91
CA GLU A 91 11.27 -5.16 -0.11
C GLU A 91 10.61 -5.19 -1.47
N CYS A 92 10.73 -4.10 -2.21
CA CYS A 92 10.14 -3.94 -3.53
C CYS A 92 11.24 -3.55 -4.52
N ASN A 93 11.23 -4.19 -5.69
CA ASN A 93 12.11 -3.85 -6.80
C ASN A 93 11.25 -3.58 -8.05
N ASP A 94 11.77 -2.76 -8.96
CA ASP A 94 11.12 -2.55 -10.23
C ASP A 94 11.03 -3.83 -11.04
N LYS A 95 9.90 -3.98 -11.74
CA LYS A 95 9.76 -5.04 -12.73
C LYS A 95 10.32 -4.62 -14.09
N GLU A 96 10.19 -3.34 -14.41
CA GLU A 96 10.57 -2.72 -15.68
C GLU A 96 10.99 -1.26 -15.44
N SER A 97 12.25 -0.93 -15.74
CA SER A 97 12.85 0.40 -15.55
C SER A 97 12.21 1.50 -16.41
N SER A 98 11.45 1.12 -17.44
CA SER A 98 10.73 2.01 -18.35
C SER A 98 9.55 2.75 -17.70
N PHE A 99 9.06 2.32 -16.53
CA PHE A 99 7.86 2.90 -15.89
C PHE A 99 8.08 4.21 -15.16
N LEU A 100 9.32 4.58 -14.80
CA LEU A 100 9.60 5.81 -14.05
C LEU A 100 9.30 7.09 -14.86
N GLN A 101 8.97 6.96 -16.14
CA GLN A 101 8.56 8.07 -16.98
C GLN A 101 7.12 8.49 -16.65
N LYS A 102 6.92 9.78 -16.35
CA LYS A 102 5.62 10.39 -16.00
C LYS A 102 5.03 9.95 -14.65
N GLY A 103 5.85 9.53 -13.68
CA GLY A 103 5.39 9.28 -12.31
C GLY A 103 4.73 7.92 -12.07
N ASN A 104 4.65 7.04 -13.07
CA ASN A 104 4.13 5.69 -12.87
C ASN A 104 5.17 4.79 -12.19
N VAL A 105 4.71 3.82 -11.40
CA VAL A 105 5.56 2.79 -10.78
C VAL A 105 4.90 1.42 -10.88
N SER A 106 5.71 0.41 -11.14
CA SER A 106 5.31 -1.00 -11.19
C SER A 106 6.37 -1.84 -10.49
N LEU A 107 6.02 -2.36 -9.31
CA LEU A 107 6.95 -2.99 -8.38
C LEU A 107 6.54 -4.42 -8.08
N VAL A 108 7.54 -5.28 -7.93
CA VAL A 108 7.39 -6.62 -7.36
C VAL A 108 7.89 -6.56 -5.92
N CYS A 109 7.03 -6.94 -4.98
CA CYS A 109 7.28 -6.80 -3.55
C CYS A 109 7.26 -8.15 -2.83
N LEU A 110 8.17 -8.31 -1.88
CA LEU A 110 8.25 -9.42 -0.94
C LEU A 110 8.00 -8.86 0.47
N ILE A 111 6.96 -9.32 1.15
CA ILE A 111 6.76 -9.04 2.57
C ILE A 111 7.37 -10.17 3.41
N MET A 112 8.20 -9.79 4.36
CA MET A 112 8.73 -10.68 5.40
C MET A 112 7.92 -10.43 6.68
N LEU A 113 7.26 -11.48 7.17
CA LEU A 113 6.52 -11.47 8.43
C LEU A 113 7.34 -12.19 9.50
N ASP A 114 8.01 -11.42 10.37
CA ASP A 114 8.95 -11.91 11.39
C ASP A 114 8.40 -13.06 12.25
N THR A 115 7.09 -13.09 12.51
CA THR A 115 6.48 -14.03 13.45
C THR A 115 6.23 -15.43 12.91
N ILE A 116 6.20 -15.62 11.58
CA ILE A 116 5.82 -16.91 10.97
C ILE A 116 6.81 -17.38 9.90
N ASN A 117 7.94 -16.67 9.73
CA ASN A 117 8.93 -16.93 8.70
C ASN A 117 8.29 -17.15 7.31
N ALA A 118 7.23 -16.39 7.03
CA ALA A 118 6.47 -16.51 5.80
C ALA A 118 6.79 -15.32 4.90
N GLU A 119 7.05 -15.66 3.64
CA GLU A 119 7.25 -14.70 2.57
C GLU A 119 6.03 -14.70 1.68
N LYS A 120 5.57 -13.50 1.31
CA LYS A 120 4.51 -13.36 0.32
C LYS A 120 4.95 -12.37 -0.76
N MET A 121 4.92 -12.84 -2.00
CA MET A 121 5.12 -11.99 -3.16
C MET A 121 3.80 -11.36 -3.60
N PHE A 122 3.85 -10.09 -3.99
CA PHE A 122 2.73 -9.36 -4.57
C PHE A 122 3.21 -8.23 -5.47
N HIS A 123 2.30 -7.71 -6.29
CA HIS A 123 2.59 -6.63 -7.22
C HIS A 123 1.94 -5.33 -6.76
N ILE A 124 2.66 -4.22 -6.85
CA ILE A 124 2.13 -2.87 -6.62
C ILE A 124 2.22 -2.09 -7.93
N LYS A 125 1.12 -1.43 -8.29
CA LYS A 125 1.10 -0.35 -9.28
C LYS A 125 0.73 0.94 -8.59
N GLY A 126 1.41 2.03 -8.94
CA GLY A 126 1.16 3.33 -8.36
C GLY A 126 1.48 4.44 -9.33
N VAL A 127 1.01 5.64 -8.98
CA VAL A 127 1.24 6.86 -9.77
C VAL A 127 1.53 7.98 -8.78
N VAL A 128 2.64 8.70 -8.99
CA VAL A 128 2.92 9.97 -8.33
C VAL A 128 2.15 11.05 -9.07
N ILE A 129 1.09 11.55 -8.42
CA ILE A 129 0.20 12.57 -8.98
C ILE A 129 0.70 14.00 -8.72
N GLU A 130 1.42 14.21 -7.61
CA GLU A 130 2.01 15.48 -7.17
C GLU A 130 3.17 15.24 -6.19
N THR A 131 4.07 16.23 -6.03
CA THR A 131 5.24 16.19 -5.13
C THR A 131 5.53 17.54 -4.50
#